data_AF-A0A6V8D904-F1
#
_entry.id   AF-A0A6V8D904-F1
#
_cell.length_a   1.000
_cell.length_b   1.000
_cell.length_c   1.000
_cell.angle_alpha   90.00
_cell.angle_beta   90.00
_cell.angle_gamma   90.00
#
_symmetry.space_group_name_H-M   'P 1'
#
loop_
_entity.id
_entity.type
_entity.pdbx_description
1 polymer ?
#
loop_
_entity_poly.entity_id
_entity_poly.type
_entity_poly.pdbx_seq_one_letter_code
_entity_poly.pdbx_strand_id
1 'polypeptide(L)'
;MLEAYFYELGWMLFALFFGVFMGSLTGIIPGFHVNNVALILLALSPSLLALGIPLSAVAGIIVSTGTVHTFLNYIPSALMGAPDADQALSLLPGHRMLLSGNAARGVAWSARGSQLGLFLSLPLIVVARIAFGPELGWYDQLRTMLPFILLVISALLLATETTRLDWPSWLQTMTGGLFGKDSRFAGFFTATAFFLLAGLFGWTIIGPTALPASSPINMPGASLLLPGLAGLFGIANLLDIYATTSHLPPQKENWDLPPAKPLL
;
A
#
# COMPACT_ATOMS: atom_id res chain seq x y z
N MET A 1 -39.92 6.25 1.98
CA MET A 1 -38.98 6.23 3.13
C MET A 1 -38.45 4.82 3.37
N LEU A 2 -39.31 3.82 3.68
CA LEU A 2 -38.89 2.42 3.86
C LEU A 2 -38.33 1.76 2.59
N GLU A 3 -38.94 1.99 1.42
CA GLU A 3 -38.46 1.40 0.16
C GLU A 3 -37.05 1.88 -0.21
N ALA A 4 -36.78 3.18 -0.09
CA ALA A 4 -35.46 3.75 -0.32
C ALA A 4 -34.41 3.21 0.69
N TYR A 5 -34.82 3.00 1.94
CA TYR A 5 -33.96 2.38 2.95
C TYR A 5 -33.59 0.94 2.58
N PHE A 6 -34.56 0.10 2.21
CA PHE A 6 -34.30 -1.28 1.80
C PHE A 6 -33.49 -1.37 0.51
N TYR A 7 -33.69 -0.44 -0.41
CA TYR A 7 -32.90 -0.33 -1.63
C TYR A 7 -31.41 -0.06 -1.33
N GLU A 8 -31.10 0.96 -0.53
CA GLU A 8 -29.72 1.24 -0.10
C GLU A 8 -29.15 0.11 0.76
N LEU A 9 -29.94 -0.46 1.67
CA LEU A 9 -29.50 -1.59 2.48
C LEU A 9 -29.11 -2.79 1.61
N GLY A 10 -29.89 -3.10 0.58
CA GLY A 10 -29.59 -4.17 -0.36
C GLY A 10 -28.24 -3.95 -1.07
N TRP A 11 -28.00 -2.73 -1.55
CA TRP A 11 -26.73 -2.35 -2.14
C TRP A 11 -25.56 -2.39 -1.15
N MET A 12 -25.77 -1.99 0.10
CA MET A 12 -24.76 -2.05 1.16
C MET A 12 -24.40 -3.48 1.53
N LEU A 13 -25.38 -4.38 1.61
CA LEU A 13 -25.14 -5.81 1.84
C LEU A 13 -24.39 -6.42 0.65
N PHE A 14 -24.79 -6.11 -0.58
CA PHE A 14 -24.06 -6.55 -1.76
C PHE A 14 -22.61 -6.05 -1.73
N ALA A 15 -22.41 -4.76 -1.46
CA ALA A 15 -21.10 -4.14 -1.38
C ALA A 15 -20.21 -4.77 -0.30
N LEU A 16 -20.79 -5.11 0.85
CA LEU A 16 -20.11 -5.83 1.93
C LEU A 16 -19.63 -7.20 1.44
N PHE A 17 -20.53 -8.07 0.95
CA PHE A 17 -20.14 -9.43 0.57
C PHE A 17 -19.18 -9.45 -0.63
N PHE A 18 -19.44 -8.62 -1.64
CA PHE A 18 -18.56 -8.50 -2.79
C PHE A 18 -17.19 -7.94 -2.39
N GLY A 19 -17.16 -6.94 -1.52
CA GLY A 19 -15.92 -6.39 -0.97
C GLY A 19 -15.17 -7.41 -0.11
N VAL A 20 -15.83 -8.22 0.71
CA VAL A 20 -15.19 -9.31 1.47
C VAL A 20 -14.53 -10.31 0.53
N PHE A 21 -15.22 -10.69 -0.56
CA PHE A 21 -14.66 -11.58 -1.58
C PHE A 21 -13.41 -10.98 -2.24
N MET A 22 -13.51 -9.74 -2.74
CA MET A 22 -12.37 -9.05 -3.37
C MET A 22 -11.22 -8.79 -2.39
N GLY A 23 -11.53 -8.47 -1.13
CA GLY A 23 -10.56 -8.29 -0.06
C GLY A 23 -9.82 -9.59 0.27
N SER A 24 -10.53 -10.72 0.22
CA SER A 24 -9.91 -12.03 0.39
C SER A 24 -8.98 -12.39 -0.75
N LEU A 25 -9.38 -12.12 -2.00
CA LEU A 25 -8.53 -12.34 -3.17
C LEU A 25 -7.26 -11.47 -3.11
N THR A 26 -7.42 -10.17 -2.89
CA THR A 26 -6.29 -9.23 -2.78
C THR A 26 -5.38 -9.55 -1.60
N GLY A 27 -5.92 -9.97 -0.45
CA GLY A 27 -5.11 -10.30 0.72
C GLY A 27 -4.32 -11.59 0.57
N ILE A 28 -4.80 -12.58 -0.20
CA ILE A 28 -4.14 -13.88 -0.34
C ILE A 28 -3.21 -13.93 -1.55
N ILE A 29 -3.52 -13.20 -2.62
CA ILE A 29 -2.71 -13.20 -3.85
C ILE A 29 -1.58 -12.18 -3.68
N PRO A 30 -0.31 -12.62 -3.54
CA PRO A 30 0.79 -11.69 -3.36
C PRO A 30 0.94 -10.78 -4.57
N GLY A 31 1.18 -9.49 -4.32
CA GLY A 31 1.30 -8.46 -5.37
C GLY A 31 -0.03 -7.89 -5.87
N PHE A 32 -1.20 -8.43 -5.48
CA PHE A 32 -2.50 -7.84 -5.81
C PHE A 32 -3.05 -7.01 -4.64
N HIS A 33 -2.88 -5.68 -4.70
CA HIS A 33 -3.24 -4.80 -3.58
C HIS A 33 -4.67 -4.25 -3.67
N VAL A 34 -5.27 -3.88 -2.53
CA VAL A 34 -6.59 -3.20 -2.48
C VAL A 34 -6.65 -1.91 -3.31
N ASN A 35 -5.51 -1.22 -3.46
CA ASN A 35 -5.42 0.03 -4.21
C ASN A 35 -5.78 -0.18 -5.68
N ASN A 36 -5.49 -1.35 -6.24
CA ASN A 36 -5.80 -1.69 -7.62
C ASN A 36 -7.31 -1.77 -7.81
N VAL A 37 -8.00 -2.43 -6.88
CA VAL A 37 -9.46 -2.55 -6.88
C VAL A 37 -10.09 -1.16 -6.74
N ALA A 38 -9.60 -0.34 -5.80
CA ALA A 38 -10.12 1.00 -5.59
C ALA A 38 -9.97 1.91 -6.84
N LEU A 39 -8.81 1.88 -7.50
CA LEU A 39 -8.56 2.67 -8.71
C LEU A 39 -9.43 2.21 -9.89
N ILE A 40 -9.56 0.90 -10.09
CA ILE A 40 -10.42 0.35 -11.15
C ILE A 40 -11.87 0.77 -10.92
N LEU A 41 -12.37 0.61 -9.69
CA LEU A 41 -13.73 1.01 -9.33
C LEU A 41 -13.96 2.52 -9.47
N LEU A 42 -12.97 3.34 -9.11
CA LEU A 42 -13.03 4.79 -9.28
C LEU A 42 -13.05 5.18 -10.77
N ALA A 43 -12.19 4.57 -11.59
CA ALA A 43 -12.15 4.81 -13.03
C ALA A 43 -13.46 4.39 -13.73
N LEU A 44 -14.06 3.30 -13.28
CA LEU A 44 -15.35 2.80 -13.79
C LEU A 44 -16.56 3.49 -13.17
N SER A 45 -16.38 4.35 -12.16
CA SER A 45 -17.50 4.98 -11.44
C SER A 45 -18.50 5.73 -12.34
N PRO A 46 -18.10 6.44 -13.43
CA PRO A 46 -19.08 7.07 -14.33
C PRO A 46 -19.93 6.04 -15.08
N SER A 47 -19.32 4.92 -15.50
CA SER A 47 -20.03 3.83 -16.18
C SER A 47 -20.94 3.07 -15.23
N LEU A 48 -20.50 2.82 -13.99
CA LEU A 48 -21.31 2.17 -12.95
C LEU A 48 -22.54 3.01 -12.59
N LEU A 49 -22.36 4.33 -12.48
CA LEU A 49 -23.47 5.28 -12.31
C LEU A 49 -24.47 5.23 -13.46
N ALA A 50 -24.00 5.17 -14.70
CA ALA A 50 -24.86 5.06 -15.88
C ALA A 50 -25.66 3.74 -15.91
N LEU A 51 -25.15 2.68 -15.29
CA LEU A 51 -25.84 1.40 -15.09
C LEU A 51 -26.81 1.40 -13.90
N GLY A 52 -26.92 2.52 -13.16
CA GLY A 52 -27.80 2.66 -12.01
C GLY A 52 -27.20 2.15 -10.69
N ILE A 53 -25.90 1.86 -10.64
CA ILE A 53 -25.21 1.43 -9.41
C ILE A 53 -24.87 2.69 -8.58
N PRO A 54 -25.31 2.77 -7.31
CA PRO A 54 -25.07 3.95 -6.50
C PRO A 54 -23.59 4.04 -6.08
N LEU A 55 -23.05 5.26 -6.00
CA LEU A 55 -21.67 5.50 -5.54
C LEU A 55 -21.45 5.04 -4.09
N SER A 56 -22.50 5.03 -3.27
CA SER A 56 -22.46 4.46 -1.92
C SER A 56 -22.00 3.00 -1.97
N ALA A 57 -22.54 2.18 -2.89
CA ALA A 57 -22.14 0.79 -3.08
C ALA A 57 -20.67 0.66 -3.47
N VAL A 58 -20.19 1.51 -4.39
CA VAL A 58 -18.78 1.51 -4.79
C VAL A 58 -17.86 1.83 -3.61
N ALA A 59 -18.20 2.86 -2.82
CA ALA A 59 -17.46 3.20 -1.61
C ALA A 59 -17.49 2.05 -0.57
N GLY A 60 -18.66 1.41 -0.39
CA GLY A 60 -18.82 0.25 0.48
C GLY A 60 -17.94 -0.94 0.06
N ILE A 61 -17.84 -1.21 -1.24
CA ILE A 61 -16.95 -2.25 -1.77
C ILE A 61 -15.50 -1.93 -1.43
N ILE A 62 -15.06 -0.70 -1.64
CA ILE A 62 -13.67 -0.28 -1.36
C ILE A 62 -13.35 -0.42 0.13
N VAL A 63 -14.23 0.07 1.01
CA VAL A 63 -14.04 -0.02 2.47
C VAL A 63 -14.02 -1.48 2.94
N SER A 64 -14.95 -2.30 2.47
CA SER A 64 -15.00 -3.72 2.84
C SER A 64 -13.81 -4.50 2.30
N THR A 65 -13.39 -4.24 1.05
CA THR A 65 -12.19 -4.83 0.44
C THR A 65 -10.96 -4.50 1.27
N GLY A 66 -10.74 -3.22 1.58
CA GLY A 66 -9.58 -2.78 2.36
C GLY A 66 -9.58 -3.34 3.78
N THR A 67 -10.74 -3.38 4.42
CA THR A 67 -10.86 -3.96 5.77
C THR A 67 -10.43 -5.42 5.75
N VAL A 68 -11.01 -6.27 4.90
CA VAL A 68 -10.67 -7.70 4.84
C VAL A 68 -9.22 -7.92 4.38
N HIS A 69 -8.75 -7.14 3.41
CA HIS A 69 -7.38 -7.21 2.90
C HIS A 69 -6.36 -7.10 4.05
N THR A 70 -6.52 -6.14 4.97
CA THR A 70 -5.59 -5.94 6.10
C THR A 70 -5.52 -7.11 7.09
N PHE A 71 -6.51 -8.00 7.12
CA PHE A 71 -6.45 -9.20 7.95
C PHE A 71 -5.70 -10.35 7.28
N LEU A 72 -5.61 -10.34 5.95
CA LEU A 72 -5.15 -11.47 5.16
C LEU A 72 -3.80 -11.22 4.46
N ASN A 73 -3.47 -9.98 4.14
CA ASN A 73 -2.25 -9.61 3.40
C ASN A 73 -0.92 -10.00 4.07
N TYR A 74 -0.94 -10.25 5.38
CA TYR A 74 0.24 -10.77 6.07
C TYR A 74 0.47 -12.27 5.86
N ILE A 75 -0.55 -13.04 5.46
CA ILE A 75 -0.43 -14.49 5.27
C ILE A 75 0.59 -14.84 4.18
N PRO A 76 0.53 -14.26 2.96
CA PRO A 76 1.52 -14.52 1.92
C PRO A 76 2.93 -14.09 2.32
N SER A 77 3.04 -12.93 2.99
CA SER A 77 4.32 -12.42 3.50
C SER A 77 4.96 -13.40 4.49
N ALA A 78 4.18 -13.86 5.48
CA ALA A 78 4.67 -14.71 6.56
C ALA A 78 5.00 -16.13 6.11
N LEU A 79 4.25 -16.68 5.15
CA LEU A 79 4.37 -18.07 4.73
C LEU A 79 5.15 -18.26 3.43
N MET A 80 5.06 -17.33 2.49
CA MET A 80 5.74 -17.42 1.19
C MET A 80 6.96 -16.50 1.10
N GLY A 81 7.20 -15.62 2.08
CA GLY A 81 8.32 -14.67 2.03
C GLY A 81 8.15 -13.59 0.96
N ALA A 82 6.91 -13.39 0.47
CA ALA A 82 6.56 -12.41 -0.55
C ALA A 82 5.71 -11.27 0.07
N PRO A 83 6.33 -10.28 0.73
CA PRO A 83 5.62 -9.16 1.32
C PRO A 83 5.12 -8.16 0.29
N ASP A 84 4.01 -7.51 0.62
CA ASP A 84 3.54 -6.30 -0.05
C ASP A 84 4.43 -5.09 0.29
N ALA A 85 4.31 -4.02 -0.51
CA ALA A 85 5.18 -2.84 -0.39
C ALA A 85 5.08 -2.12 0.97
N ASP A 86 3.92 -2.17 1.62
CA ASP A 86 3.66 -1.64 2.97
C ASP A 86 4.24 -2.53 4.09
N GLN A 87 4.58 -3.79 3.78
CA GLN A 87 5.10 -4.79 4.71
C GLN A 87 6.64 -4.93 4.63
N ALA A 88 7.34 -4.06 3.90
CA ALA A 88 8.79 -4.13 3.76
C ALA A 88 9.55 -4.08 5.11
N LEU A 89 9.05 -3.32 6.09
CA LEU A 89 9.63 -3.23 7.44
C LEU A 89 9.32 -4.47 8.31
N SER A 90 8.22 -5.18 8.04
CA SER A 90 7.83 -6.39 8.77
C SER A 90 8.48 -7.67 8.21
N LEU A 91 9.19 -7.56 7.08
CA LEU A 91 9.91 -8.63 6.40
C LEU A 91 10.97 -9.28 7.29
N LEU A 92 11.81 -8.48 7.97
CA LEU A 92 12.89 -8.99 8.83
C LEU A 92 12.36 -9.80 10.03
N PRO A 93 11.41 -9.28 10.84
CA PRO A 93 10.75 -10.07 11.88
C PRO A 93 10.02 -11.30 11.32
N GLY A 94 9.28 -11.15 10.22
CA GLY A 94 8.52 -12.22 9.59
C GLY A 94 9.42 -13.37 9.14
N HIS A 95 10.55 -13.06 8.51
CA HIS A 95 11.55 -14.04 8.10
C HIS A 95 12.14 -14.81 9.30
N ARG A 96 12.41 -14.14 10.42
CA ARG A 96 12.85 -14.80 11.66
C ARG A 96 11.77 -15.74 12.22
N MET A 97 10.49 -15.34 12.15
CA MET A 97 9.38 -16.19 12.58
C MET A 97 9.20 -17.41 11.65
N LEU A 98 9.35 -17.24 10.34
CA LEU A 98 9.35 -18.34 9.37
C LEU A 98 10.47 -19.35 9.65
N LEU A 99 11.70 -18.88 9.79
CA LEU A 99 12.87 -19.74 10.06
C LEU A 99 12.78 -20.47 11.40
N SER A 100 12.13 -19.86 12.40
CA SER A 100 11.92 -20.49 13.72
C SER A 100 10.69 -21.41 13.79
N GLY A 101 9.98 -21.61 12.66
CA GLY A 101 8.79 -22.47 12.58
C GLY A 101 7.54 -21.86 13.24
N ASN A 102 7.50 -20.54 13.45
CA ASN A 102 6.44 -19.83 14.15
C ASN A 102 5.65 -18.87 13.22
N ALA A 103 5.63 -19.10 11.90
CA ALA A 103 4.95 -18.19 10.97
C ALA A 103 3.44 -18.03 11.30
N ALA A 104 2.76 -19.09 11.70
CA ALA A 104 1.35 -19.06 12.12
C ALA A 104 1.08 -18.07 13.26
N ARG A 105 2.00 -17.98 14.24
CA ARG A 105 1.91 -16.98 15.31
C ARG A 105 2.08 -15.56 14.79
N GLY A 106 2.96 -15.35 13.82
CA GLY A 106 3.13 -14.05 13.17
C GLY A 106 1.82 -13.58 12.53
N VAL A 107 1.12 -14.49 11.85
CA VAL A 107 -0.22 -14.23 11.28
C VAL A 107 -1.22 -13.88 12.37
N ALA A 108 -1.26 -14.64 13.47
CA ALA A 108 -2.17 -14.35 14.58
C ALA A 108 -1.93 -12.97 15.22
N TRP A 109 -0.67 -12.57 15.39
CA TRP A 109 -0.30 -11.22 15.86
C TRP A 109 -0.68 -10.12 14.88
N SER A 110 -0.48 -10.34 13.58
CA SER A 110 -0.90 -9.40 12.54
C SER A 110 -2.42 -9.22 12.54
N ALA A 111 -3.19 -10.32 12.56
CA ALA A 111 -4.65 -10.28 12.65
C ALA A 111 -5.14 -9.55 13.92
N ARG A 112 -4.43 -9.71 15.05
CA ARG A 112 -4.71 -8.95 16.26
C ARG A 112 -4.45 -7.46 16.10
N GLY A 113 -3.36 -7.09 15.42
CA GLY A 113 -3.05 -5.71 15.04
C GLY A 113 -4.15 -5.10 14.18
N SER A 114 -4.62 -5.81 13.15
CA SER A 114 -5.71 -5.38 12.27
C SER A 114 -7.04 -5.22 13.02
N GLN A 115 -7.32 -6.11 13.99
CA GLN A 115 -8.48 -5.98 14.87
C GLN A 115 -8.41 -4.71 15.74
N LEU A 116 -7.24 -4.41 16.34
CA LEU A 116 -7.06 -3.18 17.12
C LEU A 116 -7.16 -1.94 16.22
N GLY A 117 -6.58 -2.00 15.01
CA GLY A 117 -6.69 -0.93 14.02
C GLY A 117 -8.14 -0.66 13.61
N LEU A 118 -8.95 -1.70 13.42
CA LEU A 118 -10.38 -1.59 13.14
C LEU A 118 -11.13 -0.90 14.30
N PHE A 119 -10.88 -1.30 15.55
CA PHE A 119 -11.55 -0.65 16.68
C PHE A 119 -11.11 0.79 16.88
N LEU A 120 -9.84 1.10 16.63
CA LEU A 120 -9.32 2.46 16.73
C LEU A 120 -9.81 3.35 15.58
N SER A 121 -10.06 2.77 14.40
CA SER A 121 -10.54 3.52 13.24
C SER A 121 -11.98 3.99 13.39
N LEU A 122 -12.85 3.27 14.11
CA LEU A 122 -14.25 3.65 14.34
C LEU A 122 -14.41 5.07 14.96
N PRO A 123 -13.80 5.39 16.12
CA PRO A 123 -13.87 6.75 16.67
C PRO A 123 -13.09 7.74 15.79
N LEU A 124 -12.00 7.31 15.17
CA LEU A 124 -11.17 8.17 14.33
C LEU A 124 -11.91 8.62 13.06
N ILE A 125 -12.78 7.79 12.50
CA ILE A 125 -13.65 8.15 11.36
C ILE A 125 -14.58 9.30 11.73
N VAL A 126 -15.12 9.33 12.95
CA VAL A 126 -15.97 10.44 13.41
C VAL A 126 -15.15 11.72 13.51
N VAL A 127 -13.96 11.65 14.12
CA VAL A 127 -13.05 12.79 14.23
C VAL A 127 -12.64 13.29 12.83
N ALA A 128 -12.27 12.37 11.93
CA ALA A 128 -11.90 12.67 10.57
C ALA A 128 -13.05 13.32 9.80
N ARG A 129 -14.29 12.84 9.98
CA ARG A 129 -15.47 13.44 9.34
C ARG A 129 -15.67 14.88 9.80
N ILE A 130 -15.51 15.19 11.09
CA ILE A 130 -15.66 16.56 11.60
C ILE A 130 -14.49 17.46 11.11
N ALA A 131 -13.26 16.96 11.17
CA ALA A 131 -12.05 17.69 10.77
C ALA A 131 -12.03 18.04 9.27
N PHE A 132 -12.26 17.05 8.42
CA PHE A 132 -12.16 17.20 6.96
C PHE A 132 -13.51 17.51 6.29
N GLY A 133 -14.58 17.54 7.06
CA GLY A 133 -15.91 17.87 6.60
C GLY A 133 -16.19 19.37 6.47
N PRO A 134 -17.42 19.75 6.07
CA PRO A 134 -17.85 21.13 6.01
C PRO A 134 -17.86 21.85 7.37
N GLU A 135 -17.74 21.13 8.50
CA GLU A 135 -17.78 21.71 9.84
C GLU A 135 -16.50 22.48 10.17
N LEU A 136 -15.32 21.91 9.89
CA LEU A 136 -14.02 22.56 10.09
C LEU A 136 -13.32 22.95 8.78
N GLY A 137 -13.62 22.28 7.67
CA GLY A 137 -13.10 22.63 6.35
C GLY A 137 -11.58 22.48 6.19
N TRP A 138 -10.91 21.67 7.02
CA TRP A 138 -9.45 21.53 6.96
C TRP A 138 -8.96 20.97 5.64
N TYR A 139 -9.80 20.22 4.92
CA TYR A 139 -9.43 19.67 3.62
C TYR A 139 -8.98 20.75 2.63
N ASP A 140 -9.73 21.85 2.50
CA ASP A 140 -9.40 22.92 1.54
C ASP A 140 -8.12 23.66 1.94
N GLN A 141 -7.97 23.97 3.23
CA GLN A 141 -6.77 24.62 3.75
C GLN A 141 -5.52 23.74 3.57
N LEU A 142 -5.63 22.45 3.91
CA LEU A 142 -4.54 21.49 3.78
C LEU A 142 -4.21 21.22 2.32
N ARG A 143 -5.19 21.18 1.42
CA ARG A 143 -4.95 20.97 -0.02
C ARG A 143 -4.06 22.06 -0.61
N THR A 144 -4.22 23.32 -0.21
CA THR A 144 -3.35 24.42 -0.65
C THR A 144 -1.94 24.29 -0.08
N MET A 145 -1.81 23.84 1.17
CA MET A 145 -0.51 23.69 1.86
C MET A 145 0.21 22.37 1.57
N LEU A 146 -0.49 21.39 0.99
CA LEU A 146 0.00 20.02 0.76
C LEU A 146 1.37 19.97 0.05
N PRO A 147 1.63 20.74 -1.04
CA PRO A 147 2.92 20.71 -1.71
C PRO A 147 4.06 21.16 -0.79
N PHE A 148 3.82 22.18 0.05
CA PHE A 148 4.82 22.69 0.99
C PHE A 148 5.07 21.71 2.13
N ILE A 149 4.00 21.11 2.68
CA ILE A 149 4.11 20.08 3.72
C ILE A 149 4.94 18.90 3.22
N LEU A 150 4.61 18.38 2.03
CA LEU A 150 5.34 17.27 1.43
C LEU A 150 6.79 17.63 1.12
N LEU A 151 7.07 18.84 0.64
CA LEU A 151 8.43 19.32 0.40
C LEU A 151 9.23 19.42 1.69
N VAL A 152 8.64 19.95 2.77
CA VAL A 152 9.29 20.05 4.08
C VAL A 152 9.60 18.67 4.65
N ILE A 153 8.64 17.73 4.61
CA ILE A 153 8.85 16.36 5.08
C ILE A 153 9.94 15.69 4.25
N SER A 154 9.91 15.84 2.92
CA SER A 154 10.92 15.25 2.03
C SER A 154 12.30 15.85 2.27
N ALA A 155 12.39 17.16 2.46
CA ALA A 155 13.64 17.85 2.78
C ALA A 155 14.19 17.41 4.15
N LEU A 156 13.31 17.22 5.14
CA LEU A 156 13.70 16.70 6.46
C LEU A 156 14.23 15.27 6.33
N LEU A 157 13.52 14.38 5.63
CA LEU A 157 13.96 13.00 5.39
C LEU A 157 15.33 12.97 4.70
N LEU A 158 15.52 13.77 3.64
CA LEU A 158 16.80 13.92 2.95
C LEU A 158 17.89 14.47 3.87
N ALA A 159 17.60 15.49 4.68
CA ALA A 159 18.56 16.07 5.61
C ALA A 159 18.95 15.11 6.74
N THR A 160 18.03 14.25 7.17
CA THR A 160 18.26 13.21 8.18
C THR A 160 18.85 11.92 7.61
N GLU A 161 19.11 11.86 6.30
CA GLU A 161 19.67 10.69 5.66
C GLU A 161 21.07 10.38 6.22
N THR A 162 21.22 9.21 6.84
CA THR A 162 22.47 8.77 7.47
C THR A 162 23.23 7.75 6.65
N THR A 163 22.65 7.24 5.56
CA THR A 163 23.27 6.20 4.74
C THR A 163 24.60 6.68 4.18
N ARG A 164 25.62 5.85 4.34
CA ARG A 164 26.93 6.06 3.74
C ARG A 164 27.09 5.11 2.57
N LEU A 165 27.52 5.66 1.45
CA LEU A 165 27.70 4.91 0.22
C LEU A 165 29.09 5.20 -0.34
N ASP A 166 29.60 4.21 -1.05
CA ASP A 166 30.78 4.38 -1.87
C ASP A 166 30.39 5.04 -3.20
N TRP A 167 31.21 6.00 -3.64
CA TRP A 167 31.06 6.57 -4.97
C TRP A 167 31.28 5.52 -6.05
N PRO A 168 30.64 5.63 -7.23
CA PRO A 168 30.88 4.72 -8.34
C PRO A 168 32.37 4.64 -8.71
N SER A 169 32.82 3.45 -9.12
CA SER A 169 34.24 3.16 -9.41
C SER A 169 34.84 4.10 -10.48
N TRP A 170 34.07 4.45 -11.51
CA TRP A 170 34.50 5.39 -12.55
C TRP A 170 34.76 6.80 -12.00
N LEU A 171 33.94 7.26 -11.06
CA LEU A 171 34.06 8.57 -10.40
C LEU A 171 35.29 8.60 -9.49
N GLN A 172 35.50 7.55 -8.69
CA GLN A 172 36.70 7.42 -7.85
C GLN A 172 37.99 7.45 -8.68
N THR A 173 37.97 6.78 -9.84
CA THR A 173 39.11 6.72 -10.77
C THR A 173 39.39 8.08 -11.41
N MET A 174 38.36 8.81 -11.85
CA MET A 174 38.51 10.15 -12.43
C MET A 174 38.99 11.20 -11.42
N THR A 175 38.60 11.07 -10.15
CA THR A 175 38.94 12.04 -9.10
C THR A 175 40.20 11.66 -8.32
N GLY A 176 40.94 10.64 -8.74
CA GLY A 176 42.16 10.19 -8.06
C GLY A 176 41.94 9.77 -6.59
N GLY A 177 40.74 9.29 -6.24
CA GLY A 177 40.39 8.91 -4.87
C GLY A 177 40.13 10.07 -3.89
N LEU A 178 40.01 11.32 -4.36
CA LEU A 178 39.63 12.47 -3.51
C LEU A 178 38.30 12.27 -2.79
N PHE A 179 37.32 11.67 -3.47
CA PHE A 179 36.09 11.22 -2.84
C PHE A 179 36.34 9.87 -2.19
N GLY A 180 36.53 9.89 -0.87
CA GLY A 180 36.78 8.68 -0.07
C GLY A 180 35.66 7.65 -0.18
N LYS A 181 36.01 6.41 0.17
CA LYS A 181 35.05 5.34 0.47
C LYS A 181 34.27 5.72 1.74
N ASP A 182 32.99 5.39 1.82
CA ASP A 182 32.11 5.68 2.96
C ASP A 182 31.69 7.16 3.13
N SER A 183 31.22 7.81 2.06
CA SER A 183 30.79 9.21 2.11
C SER A 183 29.31 9.36 2.43
N ARG A 184 28.98 10.09 3.51
CA ARG A 184 27.61 10.55 3.79
C ARG A 184 27.07 11.44 2.67
N PHE A 185 27.94 12.19 2.01
CA PHE A 185 27.56 13.07 0.92
C PHE A 185 27.15 12.28 -0.33
N ALA A 186 27.80 11.13 -0.59
CA ALA A 186 27.36 10.20 -1.63
C ALA A 186 25.94 9.70 -1.34
N GLY A 187 25.66 9.27 -0.10
CA GLY A 187 24.32 8.82 0.30
C GLY A 187 23.26 9.91 0.14
N PHE A 188 23.54 11.12 0.60
CA PHE A 188 22.64 12.27 0.42
C PHE A 188 22.38 12.58 -1.06
N PHE A 189 23.43 12.56 -1.90
CA PHE A 189 23.31 12.80 -3.33
C PHE A 189 22.47 11.71 -4.01
N THR A 190 22.73 10.44 -3.73
CA THR A 190 21.97 9.31 -4.27
C THR A 190 20.50 9.37 -3.84
N ALA A 191 20.23 9.67 -2.57
CA ALA A 191 18.86 9.84 -2.07
C ALA A 191 18.14 11.01 -2.75
N THR A 192 18.84 12.14 -2.95
CA THR A 192 18.30 13.31 -3.65
C THR A 192 18.02 13.00 -5.12
N ALA A 193 18.93 12.31 -5.81
CA ALA A 193 18.75 11.88 -7.19
C ALA A 193 17.56 10.92 -7.31
N PHE A 194 17.44 9.96 -6.39
CA PHE A 194 16.30 9.04 -6.33
C PHE A 194 14.98 9.79 -6.10
N PHE A 195 14.95 10.73 -5.15
CA PHE A 195 13.78 11.58 -4.88
C PHE A 195 13.35 12.36 -6.12
N LEU A 196 14.29 12.99 -6.83
CA LEU A 196 14.01 13.75 -8.05
C LEU A 196 13.53 12.85 -9.19
N LEU A 197 14.12 11.66 -9.36
CA LEU A 197 13.69 10.69 -10.38
C LEU A 197 12.30 10.14 -10.09
N ALA A 198 11.99 9.81 -8.83
CA ALA A 198 10.66 9.39 -8.40
C ALA A 198 9.63 10.51 -8.61
N GLY A 199 9.99 11.76 -8.30
CA GLY A 199 9.17 12.93 -8.59
C GLY A 199 8.92 13.14 -10.08
N LEU A 200 9.97 12.99 -10.92
CA LEU A 200 9.85 13.07 -12.38
C LEU A 200 8.94 11.96 -12.92
N PHE A 201 9.07 10.74 -12.42
CA PHE A 201 8.18 9.62 -12.76
C PHE A 201 6.72 9.90 -12.36
N GLY A 202 6.49 10.47 -11.16
CA GLY A 202 5.15 10.92 -10.76
C GLY A 202 4.59 11.99 -11.69
N TRP A 203 5.43 12.94 -12.11
CA TRP A 203 5.08 14.00 -13.06
C TRP A 203 4.74 13.47 -14.46
N THR A 204 5.44 12.45 -14.96
CA THR A 204 5.12 11.85 -16.27
C THR A 204 3.83 11.02 -16.25
N ILE A 205 3.37 10.59 -15.08
CA ILE A 205 2.14 9.82 -14.91
C ILE A 205 0.91 10.69 -14.66
N ILE A 206 1.03 11.70 -13.77
CA ILE A 206 -0.12 12.49 -13.27
C ILE A 206 -0.07 13.95 -13.75
N GLY A 207 1.09 14.41 -14.23
CA GLY A 207 1.31 15.81 -14.56
C GLY A 207 0.53 16.30 -15.79
N PRO A 208 0.58 17.61 -16.05
CA PRO A 208 -0.08 18.23 -17.21
C PRO A 208 0.42 17.68 -18.56
N THR A 209 1.60 17.07 -18.59
CA THR A 209 2.17 16.37 -19.75
C THR A 209 2.18 14.85 -19.55
N ALA A 210 1.15 14.31 -18.88
CA ALA A 210 1.02 12.88 -18.67
C ALA A 210 1.09 12.13 -20.01
N LEU A 211 1.91 11.08 -20.05
CA LEU A 211 2.05 10.27 -21.26
C LEU A 211 0.71 9.59 -21.57
N PRO A 212 0.26 9.59 -22.84
CA PRO A 212 -0.99 8.95 -23.22
C PRO A 212 -0.86 7.44 -22.98
N ALA A 213 -1.76 6.90 -22.16
CA ALA A 213 -1.92 5.47 -21.96
C ALA A 213 -3.14 4.97 -22.72
N SER A 214 -2.96 3.94 -23.53
CA SER A 214 -4.04 3.13 -24.07
C SER A 214 -4.00 1.77 -23.40
N SER A 215 -5.15 1.28 -22.95
CA SER A 215 -5.23 -0.08 -22.44
C SER A 215 -5.49 -1.05 -23.61
N PRO A 216 -4.90 -2.27 -23.58
CA PRO A 216 -5.13 -3.28 -24.61
C PRO A 216 -6.61 -3.68 -24.81
N ILE A 217 -7.45 -3.39 -23.80
CA ILE A 217 -8.87 -3.74 -23.77
C ILE A 217 -9.76 -2.48 -23.93
N ASN A 218 -9.20 -1.34 -24.35
CA ASN A 218 -9.91 -0.07 -24.54
C ASN A 218 -10.75 0.38 -23.32
N MET A 219 -10.26 0.12 -22.11
CA MET A 219 -10.82 0.63 -20.88
C MET A 219 -10.80 2.18 -20.87
N PRO A 220 -11.95 2.83 -20.59
CA PRO A 220 -12.04 4.28 -20.51
C PRO A 220 -11.20 4.80 -19.34
N GLY A 221 -10.48 5.91 -19.55
CA GLY A 221 -9.65 6.53 -18.51
C GLY A 221 -8.38 5.75 -18.17
N ALA A 222 -7.88 4.90 -19.08
CA ALA A 222 -6.61 4.21 -18.92
C ALA A 222 -5.49 5.23 -18.63
N SER A 223 -4.93 5.17 -17.43
CA SER A 223 -3.82 6.01 -16.98
C SER A 223 -2.64 5.13 -16.60
N LEU A 224 -1.42 5.68 -16.73
CA LEU A 224 -0.21 5.01 -16.27
C LEU A 224 -0.17 4.81 -14.74
N LEU A 225 -1.13 5.38 -14.01
CA LEU A 225 -1.29 5.16 -12.57
C LEU A 225 -1.58 3.71 -12.24
N LEU A 226 -2.41 3.04 -13.05
CA LEU A 226 -2.80 1.66 -12.78
C LEU A 226 -1.57 0.74 -12.84
N PRO A 227 -0.78 0.69 -13.92
CA PRO A 227 0.47 -0.08 -13.95
C PRO A 227 1.50 0.36 -12.90
N GLY A 228 1.61 1.66 -12.61
CA GLY A 228 2.53 2.20 -11.60
C GLY A 228 2.18 1.80 -10.17
N LEU A 229 0.89 1.58 -9.87
CA LEU A 229 0.38 1.18 -8.56
C LEU A 229 0.02 -0.31 -8.48
N ALA A 230 -0.09 -1.01 -9.62
CA ALA A 230 -0.54 -2.40 -9.73
C ALA A 230 0.40 -3.46 -9.12
N GLY A 231 1.51 -3.07 -8.50
CA GLY A 231 2.27 -4.02 -7.68
C GLY A 231 2.98 -5.12 -8.46
N LEU A 232 3.36 -4.89 -9.72
CA LEU A 232 4.29 -5.77 -10.44
C LEU A 232 5.65 -5.93 -9.71
N PHE A 233 5.92 -5.10 -8.70
CA PHE A 233 7.04 -5.25 -7.77
C PHE A 233 7.04 -6.58 -7.01
N GLY A 234 5.87 -7.11 -6.63
CA GLY A 234 5.77 -8.39 -5.93
C GLY A 234 6.05 -9.59 -6.84
N ILE A 235 5.78 -9.47 -8.15
CA ILE A 235 6.00 -10.54 -9.13
C ILE A 235 7.49 -10.86 -9.28
N ALA A 236 8.37 -9.86 -9.20
CA ALA A 236 9.82 -10.10 -9.22
C ALA A 236 10.25 -10.98 -8.04
N ASN A 237 9.76 -10.69 -6.83
CA ASN A 237 10.01 -11.53 -5.65
C ASN A 237 9.38 -12.91 -5.79
N LEU A 238 8.17 -13.02 -6.32
CA LEU A 238 7.53 -14.33 -6.53
C LEU A 238 8.27 -15.19 -7.55
N LEU A 239 8.75 -14.59 -8.64
CA LEU A 239 9.59 -15.27 -9.62
C LEU A 239 10.93 -15.68 -9.01
N ASP A 240 11.54 -14.82 -8.20
CA ASP A 240 12.77 -15.14 -7.48
C ASP A 240 12.56 -16.28 -6.47
N ILE A 241 11.52 -16.24 -5.65
CA ILE A 241 11.16 -17.29 -4.69
C ILE A 241 10.86 -18.60 -5.41
N TYR A 242 10.08 -18.57 -6.49
CA TYR A 242 9.80 -19.74 -7.31
C TYR A 242 11.08 -20.34 -7.93
N ALA A 243 12.05 -19.49 -8.29
CA ALA A 243 13.32 -19.91 -8.85
C ALA A 243 14.35 -20.38 -7.81
N THR A 244 14.30 -19.87 -6.57
CA THR A 244 15.36 -20.06 -5.57
C THR A 244 14.96 -20.90 -4.36
N THR A 245 13.68 -20.93 -3.98
CA THR A 245 13.22 -21.55 -2.73
C THR A 245 12.52 -22.87 -3.02
N SER A 246 13.19 -23.99 -2.76
CA SER A 246 12.65 -25.34 -3.02
C SER A 246 11.85 -25.93 -1.86
N HIS A 247 12.05 -25.47 -0.61
CA HIS A 247 11.39 -26.05 0.57
C HIS A 247 11.09 -25.05 1.68
N LEU A 248 9.84 -25.05 2.15
CA LEU A 248 9.39 -24.35 3.35
C LEU A 248 9.85 -25.11 4.61
N PRO A 249 10.53 -24.45 5.57
CA PRO A 249 10.88 -25.08 6.83
C PRO A 249 9.63 -25.52 7.60
N PRO A 250 9.70 -26.59 8.42
CA PRO A 250 8.55 -27.12 9.14
C PRO A 250 7.94 -26.06 10.07
N GLN A 251 6.63 -25.87 9.97
CA GLN A 251 5.90 -24.88 10.75
C GLN A 251 5.08 -25.53 11.86
N LYS A 252 4.97 -24.87 13.01
CA LYS A 252 4.07 -25.25 14.10
C LYS A 252 2.69 -24.67 13.83
N GLU A 253 1.64 -25.48 13.96
CA GLU A 253 0.24 -25.05 13.85
C GLU A 253 -0.26 -24.35 15.12
N ASN A 254 0.40 -23.27 15.53
CA ASN A 254 -0.08 -22.44 16.64
C ASN A 254 -0.72 -21.17 16.07
N TRP A 255 -2.04 -21.21 15.91
CA TRP A 255 -2.89 -20.13 15.40
C TRP A 255 -3.57 -19.33 16.51
N ASP A 256 -3.17 -19.56 17.76
CA ASP A 256 -3.79 -18.93 18.92
C ASP A 256 -3.65 -17.41 18.84
N LEU A 257 -4.79 -16.72 18.91
CA LEU A 257 -4.78 -15.27 18.97
C LEU A 257 -4.12 -14.83 20.28
N PRO A 258 -3.17 -13.88 20.21
CA PRO A 258 -2.52 -13.37 21.41
C PRO A 258 -3.53 -12.65 22.31
N PRO A 259 -3.29 -12.66 23.64
CA PRO A 259 -4.19 -12.00 24.58
C PRO A 259 -4.29 -10.50 24.32
N ALA A 260 -5.42 -9.93 24.72
CA ALA A 260 -5.71 -8.50 24.66
C ALA A 260 -4.91 -7.69 25.70
N LYS A 261 -3.58 -7.75 25.66
CA LYS A 261 -2.69 -7.04 26.59
C LYS A 261 -1.62 -6.26 25.81
N PRO A 262 -1.16 -5.12 26.33
CA PRO A 262 0.00 -4.44 25.74
C PRO A 262 1.20 -5.39 25.69
N LEU A 263 1.96 -5.31 24.61
CA LEU A 263 3.26 -5.98 24.48
C LEU A 263 4.20 -5.34 25.52
N LEU A 264 4.35 -6.01 26.67
CA LEU A 264 5.34 -5.69 27.71
C LEU A 264 6.61 -6.50 27.46
#